data_AF-A0A212CHJ3-F1
#
_entry.id   AF-A0A212CHJ3-F1
#
_cell.length_a   1.000
_cell.length_b   1.000
_cell.length_c   1.000
_cell.angle_alpha   90.00
_cell.angle_beta   90.00
_cell.angle_gamma   90.00
#
_symmetry.space_group_name_H-M   'P 1'
#
loop_
_entity.id
_entity.type
_entity.pdbx_description
1 polymer ?
#
loop_
_entity_poly.entity_id
_entity_poly.type
_entity_poly.pdbx_seq_one_letter_code
_entity_poly.pdbx_strand_id
1 'polypeptide(L)'
;MERFNYKPVKLLVTYRKVAKLTIPEKPPQGTQIGRLVIGQNGILSTPAVSCIIRKIKAIGGIILTASHNPGGPNGDFGIKFNISNGVEIVDSVEAYATMLRNIFDFNALKELLSGPNRLKIRIDAMHGVVGPYVKKILCEELGAPANSAVNCVPLEDFGGHHPDPNLTYAADLVETMKTGEHDFGAAFDGDGDRNMILGKHGFFVNPSDSVAVIAANIFSIPYFQQTGVRGFARSMPTSGALDR
;
A
#
# COMPACT_ATOMS: atom_id res chain seq x y z
N MET A 1 -21.00 -42.95 -0.45
CA MET A 1 -20.16 -41.88 0.12
C MET A 1 -19.68 -41.01 -1.02
N GLU A 2 -20.31 -39.87 -1.24
CA GLU A 2 -19.84 -38.88 -2.22
C GLU A 2 -18.52 -38.29 -1.73
N ARG A 3 -17.46 -38.44 -2.52
CA ARG A 3 -16.22 -37.69 -2.31
C ARG A 3 -16.53 -36.24 -2.67
N PHE A 4 -16.68 -35.39 -1.66
CA PHE A 4 -16.68 -33.94 -1.87
C PHE A 4 -15.36 -33.55 -2.56
N ASN A 5 -15.46 -33.16 -3.82
CA ASN A 5 -14.33 -32.72 -4.62
C ASN A 5 -14.02 -31.27 -4.23
N TYR A 6 -13.35 -31.07 -3.09
CA TYR A 6 -12.95 -29.74 -2.64
C TYR A 6 -11.88 -29.18 -3.58
N LYS A 7 -12.22 -28.12 -4.32
CA LYS A 7 -11.20 -27.34 -5.07
C LYS A 7 -10.19 -26.76 -4.06
N PRO A 8 -8.88 -26.83 -4.33
CA PRO A 8 -7.88 -26.28 -3.42
C PRO A 8 -8.12 -24.77 -3.22
N VAL A 9 -8.33 -24.39 -1.97
CA VAL A 9 -8.71 -23.04 -1.54
C VAL A 9 -7.47 -22.24 -1.17
N LYS A 10 -7.26 -21.06 -1.79
CA LYS A 10 -6.13 -20.16 -1.50
C LYS A 10 -6.55 -19.08 -0.48
N LEU A 11 -5.81 -18.95 0.62
CA LEU A 11 -5.95 -17.87 1.61
C LEU A 11 -4.66 -17.04 1.64
N LEU A 12 -4.74 -15.70 1.64
CA LEU A 12 -3.57 -14.82 1.76
C LEU A 12 -3.44 -14.26 3.18
N VAL A 13 -2.25 -14.28 3.78
CA VAL A 13 -2.00 -13.71 5.12
C VAL A 13 -0.80 -12.76 5.06
N THR A 14 -0.94 -11.57 5.65
CA THR A 14 0.15 -10.59 5.89
C THR A 14 0.60 -10.65 7.35
N TYR A 15 1.80 -10.18 7.68
CA TYR A 15 2.39 -10.32 9.01
C TYR A 15 3.34 -9.16 9.35
N ARG A 16 3.24 -8.60 10.57
CA ARG A 16 4.01 -7.40 10.95
C ARG A 16 4.55 -7.37 12.40
N LYS A 17 4.77 -8.53 13.05
CA LYS A 17 5.35 -8.60 14.41
C LYS A 17 6.17 -9.87 14.57
N VAL A 18 7.45 -9.84 14.99
CA VAL A 18 8.23 -11.08 15.30
C VAL A 18 7.57 -11.87 16.43
N ALA A 19 6.63 -12.74 16.08
CA ALA A 19 6.06 -13.81 16.88
C ALA A 19 6.41 -15.13 16.20
N LYS A 20 7.09 -16.03 16.92
CA LYS A 20 7.35 -17.40 16.45
C LYS A 20 6.06 -18.00 15.86
N LEU A 21 6.06 -18.30 14.57
CA LEU A 21 5.08 -19.18 13.94
C LEU A 21 5.33 -20.58 14.50
N THR A 22 4.76 -20.90 15.66
CA THR A 22 4.82 -22.24 16.21
C THR A 22 3.65 -23.03 15.63
N ILE A 23 3.94 -24.11 14.89
CA ILE A 23 2.95 -25.01 14.28
C ILE A 23 2.71 -26.20 15.22
N PRO A 24 1.56 -26.29 15.93
CA PRO A 24 1.14 -27.52 16.61
C PRO A 24 0.24 -28.39 15.71
N GLU A 25 0.32 -29.71 15.88
CA GLU A 25 -0.03 -30.75 14.89
C GLU A 25 -1.51 -31.00 14.49
N LYS A 26 -2.53 -30.15 14.73
CA LYS A 26 -3.92 -30.52 14.30
C LYS A 26 -4.98 -29.40 14.14
N PRO A 27 -5.76 -29.36 13.03
CA PRO A 27 -6.90 -28.45 12.83
C PRO A 27 -8.27 -28.98 13.37
N PRO A 28 -9.23 -28.10 13.76
CA PRO A 28 -10.64 -28.43 13.98
C PRO A 28 -11.44 -28.53 12.66
N GLN A 29 -12.55 -29.27 12.66
CA GLN A 29 -13.37 -29.60 11.47
C GLN A 29 -14.21 -28.43 10.93
N GLY A 30 -14.22 -28.24 9.60
CA GLY A 30 -15.24 -27.45 8.91
C GLY A 30 -14.81 -26.77 7.60
N THR A 31 -13.55 -26.33 7.50
CA THR A 31 -13.02 -25.67 6.28
C THR A 31 -11.56 -26.10 6.08
N GLN A 32 -11.26 -26.92 5.06
CA GLN A 32 -9.87 -27.21 4.70
C GLN A 32 -9.34 -26.10 3.80
N ILE A 33 -8.47 -25.24 4.35
CA ILE A 33 -7.65 -24.34 3.54
C ILE A 33 -6.66 -25.20 2.76
N GLY A 34 -6.80 -25.20 1.43
CA GLY A 34 -6.02 -26.04 0.54
C GLY A 34 -4.67 -25.46 0.12
N ARG A 35 -4.43 -24.16 0.34
CA ARG A 35 -3.17 -23.46 0.04
C ARG A 35 -3.11 -22.13 0.78
N LEU A 36 -2.01 -21.84 1.45
CA LEU A 36 -1.77 -20.55 2.10
C LEU A 36 -0.74 -19.76 1.30
N VAL A 37 -1.02 -18.48 1.07
CA VAL A 37 -0.09 -17.53 0.46
C VAL A 37 0.33 -16.54 1.54
N ILE A 38 1.62 -16.30 1.68
CA ILE A 38 2.19 -15.36 2.63
C ILE A 38 3.13 -14.45 1.85
N GLY A 39 3.11 -13.15 2.11
CA GLY A 39 4.10 -12.29 1.44
C GLY A 39 5.48 -12.44 2.06
N GLN A 40 6.49 -12.20 1.25
CA GLN A 40 7.89 -12.33 1.65
C GLN A 40 8.18 -11.45 2.88
N ASN A 41 8.84 -12.04 3.88
CA ASN A 41 9.11 -11.42 5.18
C ASN A 41 7.85 -10.97 5.95
N GLY A 42 6.67 -11.46 5.57
CA GLY A 42 5.39 -11.01 6.14
C GLY A 42 4.86 -9.69 5.57
N ILE A 43 5.63 -9.00 4.71
CA ILE A 43 5.31 -7.64 4.27
C ILE A 43 4.33 -7.67 3.09
N LEU A 44 3.09 -7.21 3.32
CA LEU A 44 2.14 -6.88 2.25
C LEU A 44 1.32 -5.66 2.65
N SER A 45 1.27 -4.66 1.77
CA SER A 45 0.34 -3.54 1.93
C SER A 45 -1.10 -3.99 1.70
N THR A 46 -2.06 -3.27 2.26
CA THR A 46 -3.49 -3.54 2.05
C THR A 46 -3.86 -3.53 0.55
N PRO A 47 -3.36 -2.57 -0.27
CA PRO A 47 -3.51 -2.63 -1.74
C PRO A 47 -2.87 -3.86 -2.40
N ALA A 48 -1.68 -4.29 -1.97
CA ALA A 48 -1.02 -5.47 -2.53
C ALA A 48 -1.78 -6.76 -2.22
N VAL A 49 -2.33 -6.90 -1.01
CA VAL A 49 -3.23 -8.00 -0.63
C VAL A 49 -4.43 -8.06 -1.57
N SER A 50 -5.09 -6.92 -1.76
CA SER A 50 -6.27 -6.76 -2.63
C SER A 50 -5.96 -7.14 -4.10
N CYS A 51 -4.78 -6.76 -4.59
CA CYS A 51 -4.25 -7.13 -5.91
C CYS A 51 -4.03 -8.65 -6.03
N ILE A 52 -3.29 -9.25 -5.10
CA ILE A 52 -2.93 -10.66 -5.15
C ILE A 52 -4.17 -11.55 -5.07
N ILE A 53 -5.12 -11.26 -4.19
CA ILE A 53 -6.39 -12.01 -4.05
C ILE A 53 -7.10 -12.10 -5.41
N ARG A 54 -7.25 -10.97 -6.11
CA ARG A 54 -7.90 -10.92 -7.42
C ARG A 54 -7.09 -11.66 -8.49
N LYS A 55 -5.77 -11.47 -8.52
CA LYS A 55 -4.87 -12.09 -9.50
C LYS A 55 -4.90 -13.61 -9.42
N ILE A 56 -4.84 -14.17 -8.21
CA ILE A 56 -4.78 -15.63 -8.02
C ILE A 56 -6.15 -16.27 -7.80
N LYS A 57 -7.22 -15.48 -7.83
CA LYS A 57 -8.60 -15.87 -7.53
C LYS A 57 -8.71 -16.57 -6.16
N ALA A 58 -8.06 -15.99 -5.15
CA ALA A 58 -8.17 -16.47 -3.77
C ALA A 58 -9.58 -16.24 -3.23
N ILE A 59 -9.98 -17.02 -2.22
CA ILE A 59 -11.29 -16.84 -1.58
C ILE A 59 -11.35 -15.60 -0.69
N GLY A 60 -10.19 -15.10 -0.28
CA GLY A 60 -10.05 -13.98 0.64
C GLY A 60 -8.63 -13.86 1.17
N GLY A 61 -8.43 -12.93 2.10
CA GLY A 61 -7.17 -12.76 2.80
C GLY A 61 -7.37 -12.13 4.17
N ILE A 62 -6.36 -12.29 5.01
CA ILE A 62 -6.30 -11.81 6.38
C ILE A 62 -5.22 -10.75 6.45
N ILE A 63 -5.63 -9.52 6.75
CA ILE A 63 -4.74 -8.36 6.86
C ILE A 63 -4.48 -8.11 8.34
N LEU A 64 -3.22 -8.25 8.76
CA LEU A 64 -2.77 -7.99 10.13
C LEU A 64 -2.20 -6.57 10.16
N THR A 65 -3.07 -5.59 10.41
CA THR A 65 -2.72 -4.18 10.47
C THR A 65 -3.58 -3.44 11.49
N ALA A 66 -3.03 -2.37 12.07
CA ALA A 66 -3.76 -1.39 12.86
C ALA A 66 -3.84 -0.02 12.14
N SER A 67 -3.52 0.02 10.84
CA SER A 67 -3.56 1.19 9.95
C SER A 67 -2.81 2.42 10.50
N HIS A 68 -3.47 3.45 11.05
CA HIS A 68 -2.83 4.64 11.67
C HIS A 68 -2.35 4.41 13.10
N ASN A 69 -2.76 3.33 13.75
CA ASN A 69 -2.49 3.16 15.16
C ASN A 69 -1.00 2.88 15.41
N PRO A 70 -0.44 3.37 16.52
CA PRO A 70 0.97 3.17 16.84
C PRO A 70 1.27 1.69 17.08
N GLY A 71 2.49 1.29 16.73
CA GLY A 71 2.99 -0.07 16.94
C GLY A 71 3.60 -0.26 18.31
N GLY A 72 4.25 -1.42 18.52
CA GLY A 72 5.06 -1.68 19.71
C GLY A 72 4.52 -2.74 20.69
N PRO A 73 5.29 -3.00 21.77
CA PRO A 73 5.04 -4.12 22.69
C PRO A 73 3.80 -3.95 23.59
N ASN A 74 3.30 -2.72 23.75
CA ASN A 74 2.13 -2.42 24.61
C ASN A 74 0.76 -2.59 23.90
N GLY A 75 0.72 -3.24 22.73
CA GLY A 75 -0.51 -3.57 22.00
C GLY A 75 -0.74 -5.07 21.87
N ASP A 76 -1.96 -5.53 22.14
CA ASP A 76 -2.40 -6.92 21.96
C ASP A 76 -2.54 -7.28 20.48
N PHE A 77 -2.05 -8.47 20.08
CA PHE A 77 -2.56 -9.15 18.88
C PHE A 77 -2.15 -10.63 18.78
N GLY A 78 -3.07 -11.50 18.37
CA GLY A 78 -2.80 -12.91 18.07
C GLY A 78 -3.80 -13.49 17.08
N ILE A 79 -3.29 -14.15 16.03
CA ILE A 79 -4.10 -14.94 15.10
C ILE A 79 -3.38 -16.26 14.80
N LYS A 80 -4.10 -17.38 14.91
CA LYS A 80 -3.60 -18.75 14.72
C LYS A 80 -4.44 -19.45 13.65
N PHE A 81 -3.78 -19.96 12.61
CA PHE A 81 -4.42 -20.73 11.53
C PHE A 81 -3.65 -22.04 11.28
N ASN A 82 -4.41 -23.12 11.08
CA ASN A 82 -3.89 -24.43 10.69
C ASN A 82 -4.29 -24.71 9.24
N ILE A 83 -3.37 -25.23 8.43
CA ILE A 83 -3.63 -25.66 7.04
C ILE A 83 -3.12 -27.09 6.85
N SER A 84 -3.78 -27.86 5.98
CA SER A 84 -3.35 -29.22 5.65
C SER A 84 -2.42 -29.28 4.43
N ASN A 85 -2.31 -28.21 3.64
CA ASN A 85 -1.62 -28.18 2.35
C ASN A 85 -0.88 -26.85 2.09
N GLY A 86 0.44 -26.93 1.85
CA GLY A 86 1.32 -25.98 1.13
C GLY A 86 1.28 -24.48 1.48
N VAL A 87 2.45 -23.91 1.79
CA VAL A 87 2.67 -22.45 1.91
C VAL A 87 3.40 -21.94 0.67
N GLU A 88 2.90 -20.88 0.04
CA GLU A 88 3.53 -20.16 -1.06
C GLU A 88 3.97 -18.77 -0.59
N ILE A 89 5.24 -18.44 -0.81
CA ILE A 89 5.79 -17.12 -0.52
C ILE A 89 5.69 -16.25 -1.77
N VAL A 90 5.08 -15.07 -1.65
CA VAL A 90 4.89 -14.13 -2.77
C VAL A 90 5.66 -12.84 -2.53
N ASP A 91 6.38 -12.39 -3.55
CA ASP A 91 6.88 -11.02 -3.61
C ASP A 91 5.70 -10.07 -3.88
N SER A 92 5.23 -9.43 -2.82
CA SER A 92 4.08 -8.53 -2.86
C SER A 92 4.39 -7.22 -3.57
N VAL A 93 5.64 -6.78 -3.52
CA VAL A 93 6.09 -5.55 -4.16
C VAL A 93 6.09 -5.73 -5.66
N GLU A 94 6.69 -6.81 -6.18
CA GLU A 94 6.69 -7.10 -7.62
C GLU A 94 5.28 -7.36 -8.15
N ALA A 95 4.46 -8.11 -7.40
CA ALA A 95 3.08 -8.36 -7.79
C ALA A 95 2.27 -7.05 -7.94
N TYR A 96 2.49 -6.11 -7.03
CA TYR A 96 1.85 -4.79 -7.07
C TYR A 96 2.44 -3.88 -8.15
N ALA A 97 3.77 -3.84 -8.30
CA ALA A 97 4.46 -3.10 -9.37
C ALA A 97 3.96 -3.55 -10.76
N THR A 98 3.82 -4.86 -10.97
CA THR A 98 3.21 -5.41 -12.20
C THR A 98 1.81 -4.89 -12.45
N MET A 99 0.96 -4.76 -11.41
CA MET A 99 -0.37 -4.18 -11.57
C MET A 99 -0.29 -2.71 -11.96
N LEU A 100 0.55 -1.92 -11.29
CA LEU A 100 0.72 -0.50 -11.58
C LEU A 100 1.24 -0.25 -13.00
N ARG A 101 2.15 -1.10 -13.51
CA ARG A 101 2.64 -1.03 -14.90
C ARG A 101 1.52 -1.18 -15.95
N ASN A 102 0.42 -1.83 -15.60
CA ASN A 102 -0.75 -1.95 -16.49
C ASN A 102 -1.75 -0.82 -16.30
N ILE A 103 -1.58 0.04 -15.28
CA ILE A 103 -2.50 1.14 -14.97
C ILE A 103 -1.92 2.48 -15.46
N PHE A 104 -0.63 2.70 -15.22
CA PHE A 104 0.07 3.95 -15.47
C PHE A 104 1.10 3.81 -16.59
N ASP A 105 1.42 4.92 -17.26
CA ASP A 105 2.53 4.99 -18.20
C ASP A 105 3.85 5.16 -17.45
N PHE A 106 4.57 4.05 -17.25
CA PHE A 106 5.86 4.06 -16.55
C PHE A 106 6.96 4.77 -17.35
N ASN A 107 6.85 4.89 -18.66
CA ASN A 107 7.83 5.64 -19.45
C ASN A 107 7.69 7.14 -19.19
N ALA A 108 6.46 7.66 -19.25
CA ALA A 108 6.18 9.06 -18.94
C ALA A 108 6.54 9.41 -17.49
N LEU A 109 6.21 8.54 -16.52
CA LEU A 109 6.59 8.74 -15.12
C LEU A 109 8.10 8.69 -14.91
N LYS A 110 8.82 7.81 -15.60
CA LYS A 110 10.27 7.74 -15.53
C LYS A 110 10.93 8.99 -16.10
N GLU A 111 10.44 9.51 -17.22
CA GLU A 111 10.90 10.79 -17.77
C GLU A 111 10.66 11.93 -16.77
N LEU A 112 9.49 11.97 -16.14
CA LEU A 112 9.14 12.98 -15.14
C LEU A 112 10.06 12.95 -13.91
N LEU A 113 10.50 11.76 -13.46
CA LEU A 113 11.27 11.61 -12.21
C LEU A 113 12.79 11.56 -12.40
N SER A 114 13.26 11.25 -13.61
CA SER A 114 14.70 11.07 -13.89
C SER A 114 15.25 11.96 -15.01
N GLY A 115 14.39 12.64 -15.77
CA GLY A 115 14.79 13.51 -16.87
C GLY A 115 15.51 14.81 -16.45
N PRO A 116 15.94 15.65 -17.42
CA PRO A 116 16.67 16.88 -17.14
C PRO A 116 15.86 17.89 -16.30
N ASN A 117 14.54 17.94 -16.51
CA ASN A 117 13.59 18.76 -15.76
C ASN A 117 12.85 17.95 -14.70
N ARG A 118 13.54 16.99 -14.05
CA ARG A 118 12.89 16.07 -13.11
C ARG A 118 12.09 16.79 -12.03
N LEU A 119 10.91 16.28 -11.74
CA LEU A 119 10.11 16.67 -10.60
C LEU A 119 10.83 16.24 -9.31
N LYS A 120 11.12 17.19 -8.43
CA LYS A 120 11.80 16.87 -7.16
C LYS A 120 10.79 16.41 -6.15
N ILE A 121 10.81 15.12 -5.83
CA ILE A 121 9.83 14.50 -4.92
C ILE A 121 10.41 14.13 -3.55
N ARG A 122 9.55 14.15 -2.53
CA ARG A 122 9.79 13.59 -1.18
C ARG A 122 8.63 12.71 -0.75
N ILE A 123 8.91 11.44 -0.50
CA ILE A 123 7.91 10.41 -0.25
C ILE A 123 8.22 9.76 1.09
N ASP A 124 7.38 10.04 2.08
CA ASP A 124 7.52 9.54 3.44
C ASP A 124 6.63 8.31 3.65
N ALA A 125 7.26 7.16 3.89
CA ALA A 125 6.54 5.93 4.19
C ALA A 125 6.18 5.80 5.67
N MET A 126 6.57 6.75 6.53
CA MET A 126 6.34 6.78 7.99
C MET A 126 6.76 5.48 8.69
N HIS A 127 7.86 4.85 8.24
CA HIS A 127 8.30 3.52 8.69
C HIS A 127 7.23 2.42 8.52
N GLY A 128 6.26 2.69 7.65
CA GLY A 128 5.13 1.88 7.25
C GLY A 128 5.48 0.86 6.17
N VAL A 129 4.49 0.04 5.80
CA VAL A 129 4.68 -1.10 4.88
C VAL A 129 5.02 -0.64 3.46
N VAL A 130 4.76 0.62 3.14
CA VAL A 130 4.96 1.23 1.83
C VAL A 130 6.43 1.48 1.50
N GLY A 131 7.34 1.42 2.49
CA GLY A 131 8.77 1.70 2.29
C GLY A 131 9.43 0.90 1.16
N PRO A 132 9.34 -0.45 1.14
CA PRO A 132 9.85 -1.26 0.03
C PRO A 132 9.18 -0.95 -1.32
N TYR A 133 7.90 -0.58 -1.32
CA TYR A 133 7.16 -0.22 -2.54
C TYR A 133 7.69 1.07 -3.14
N VAL A 134 7.95 2.09 -2.31
CA VAL A 134 8.54 3.36 -2.75
C VAL A 134 9.93 3.13 -3.33
N LYS A 135 10.79 2.39 -2.63
CA LYS A 135 12.15 2.10 -3.11
C LYS A 135 12.14 1.34 -4.42
N LYS A 136 11.34 0.27 -4.52
CA LYS A 136 11.28 -0.54 -5.73
C LYS A 136 10.68 0.20 -6.92
N ILE A 137 9.52 0.81 -6.72
CA ILE A 137 8.74 1.37 -7.83
C ILE A 137 9.23 2.77 -8.18
N LEU A 138 9.30 3.69 -7.22
CA LEU A 138 9.65 5.07 -7.50
C LEU A 138 11.16 5.24 -7.73
N CYS A 139 12.00 4.61 -6.91
CA CYS A 139 13.45 4.81 -7.02
C CYS A 139 14.09 3.88 -8.07
N GLU A 140 13.93 2.56 -7.94
CA GLU A 140 14.61 1.61 -8.85
C GLU A 140 14.02 1.60 -10.26
N GLU A 141 12.68 1.50 -10.39
CA GLU A 141 12.04 1.38 -11.71
C GLU A 141 11.86 2.73 -12.41
N LEU A 142 11.31 3.72 -11.72
CA LEU A 142 11.02 5.06 -12.26
C LEU A 142 12.19 6.04 -12.14
N GLY A 143 13.27 5.67 -11.47
CA GLY A 143 14.52 6.43 -11.45
C GLY A 143 14.51 7.69 -10.56
N ALA A 144 13.57 7.81 -9.62
CA ALA A 144 13.65 8.86 -8.62
C ALA A 144 14.91 8.69 -7.76
N PRO A 145 15.65 9.76 -7.43
CA PRO A 145 16.84 9.67 -6.58
C PRO A 145 16.53 8.98 -5.23
N ALA A 146 17.48 8.22 -4.68
CA ALA A 146 17.27 7.48 -3.44
C ALA A 146 16.87 8.39 -2.25
N ASN A 147 17.31 9.65 -2.24
CA ASN A 147 16.93 10.62 -1.21
C ASN A 147 15.45 11.06 -1.28
N SER A 148 14.72 10.69 -2.32
CA SER A 148 13.27 10.85 -2.39
C SER A 148 12.51 9.91 -1.46
N ALA A 149 13.11 8.77 -1.11
CA ALA A 149 12.50 7.77 -0.23
C ALA A 149 12.85 8.05 1.25
N VAL A 150 11.90 8.64 1.98
CA VAL A 150 12.04 9.02 3.39
C VAL A 150 11.33 7.98 4.27
N ASN A 151 11.96 7.60 5.39
CA ASN A 151 11.44 6.62 6.35
C ASN A 151 10.99 5.28 5.70
N CYS A 152 11.62 4.91 4.58
CA CYS A 152 11.26 3.74 3.77
C CYS A 152 11.90 2.43 4.26
N VAL A 153 12.17 2.32 5.56
CA VAL A 153 12.55 1.07 6.23
C VAL A 153 11.42 0.76 7.21
N PRO A 154 10.65 -0.33 7.00
CA PRO A 154 9.59 -0.70 7.92
C PRO A 154 10.13 -0.98 9.33
N LEU A 155 9.53 -0.37 10.34
CA LEU A 155 9.85 -0.60 11.75
C LEU A 155 8.60 -1.11 12.49
N GLU A 156 8.80 -1.94 13.51
CA GLU A 156 7.70 -2.55 14.28
C GLU A 156 6.89 -1.52 15.09
N ASP A 157 7.55 -0.44 15.51
CA ASP A 157 7.00 0.67 16.29
C ASP A 157 6.84 1.96 15.46
N PHE A 158 7.06 1.87 14.15
CA PHE A 158 7.08 3.02 13.23
C PHE A 158 8.06 4.13 13.64
N GLY A 159 9.17 3.78 14.31
CA GLY A 159 10.12 4.76 14.84
C GLY A 159 9.61 5.49 16.08
N GLY A 160 8.61 4.95 16.77
CA GLY A 160 7.99 5.56 17.95
C GLY A 160 6.92 6.62 17.62
N HIS A 161 6.51 6.72 16.35
CA HIS A 161 5.54 7.71 15.87
C HIS A 161 4.23 7.07 15.42
N HIS A 162 3.19 7.89 15.24
CA HIS A 162 1.94 7.47 14.62
C HIS A 162 2.09 7.49 13.10
N PRO A 163 1.89 6.37 12.39
CA PRO A 163 1.92 6.33 10.93
C PRO A 163 0.58 6.83 10.36
N ASP A 164 0.26 8.10 10.59
CA ASP A 164 -0.99 8.74 10.15
C ASP A 164 -0.70 9.97 9.29
N PRO A 165 -0.97 9.94 7.98
CA PRO A 165 -0.56 10.98 7.05
C PRO A 165 -1.48 12.19 7.16
N ASN A 166 -1.15 13.11 8.07
CA ASN A 166 -1.81 14.41 8.22
C ASN A 166 -0.80 15.50 8.60
N LEU A 167 -1.24 16.76 8.60
CA LEU A 167 -0.37 17.91 8.88
C LEU A 167 0.26 17.91 10.28
N THR A 168 -0.28 17.12 11.22
CA THR A 168 0.22 17.01 12.59
C THR A 168 1.28 15.92 12.72
N TYR A 169 0.99 14.69 12.28
CA TYR A 169 1.90 13.56 12.47
C TYR A 169 2.99 13.45 11.39
N ALA A 170 2.74 13.97 10.18
CA ALA A 170 3.74 14.08 9.12
C ALA A 170 4.38 15.48 9.09
N ALA A 171 4.58 16.11 10.26
CA ALA A 171 5.13 17.45 10.39
C ALA A 171 6.53 17.59 9.76
N ASP A 172 7.38 16.57 9.89
CA ASP A 172 8.74 16.59 9.31
C ASP A 172 8.71 16.69 7.79
N LEU A 173 7.77 16.00 7.14
CA LEU A 173 7.54 16.14 5.70
C LEU A 173 7.04 17.54 5.37
N VAL A 174 6.10 18.09 6.13
CA VAL A 174 5.58 19.45 5.92
C VAL A 174 6.69 20.50 6.02
N GLU A 175 7.52 20.43 7.05
CA GLU A 175 8.67 21.34 7.23
C GLU A 175 9.70 21.18 6.10
N THR A 176 9.97 19.95 5.67
CA THR A 176 10.82 19.69 4.50
C THR A 176 10.25 20.34 3.23
N MET A 177 8.95 20.20 2.98
CA MET A 177 8.30 20.78 1.79
C MET A 177 8.25 22.32 1.83
N LYS A 178 8.17 22.94 3.02
CA LYS A 178 8.19 24.40 3.20
C LYS A 178 9.49 25.06 2.71
N THR A 179 10.60 24.32 2.69
CA THR A 179 11.88 24.81 2.15
C THR A 179 11.78 25.26 0.69
N GLY A 180 10.82 24.71 -0.08
CA GLY A 180 10.66 25.00 -1.51
C GLY A 180 11.66 24.25 -2.41
N GLU A 181 12.47 23.35 -1.85
CA GLU A 181 13.42 22.55 -2.63
C GLU A 181 12.74 21.44 -3.44
N HIS A 182 11.58 20.97 -2.99
CA HIS A 182 10.80 19.90 -3.59
C HIS A 182 9.49 20.43 -4.16
N ASP A 183 9.07 19.87 -5.28
CA ASP A 183 7.86 20.28 -6.00
C ASP A 183 6.63 19.46 -5.56
N PHE A 184 6.86 18.22 -5.10
CA PHE A 184 5.83 17.28 -4.68
C PHE A 184 6.25 16.48 -3.45
N GLY A 185 5.36 16.42 -2.46
CA GLY A 185 5.52 15.63 -1.24
C GLY A 185 4.35 14.67 -1.05
N ALA A 186 4.60 13.48 -0.53
CA ALA A 186 3.53 12.59 -0.11
C ALA A 186 3.89 11.78 1.15
N ALA A 187 2.90 11.48 1.98
CA ALA A 187 3.03 10.58 3.13
C ALA A 187 2.01 9.45 3.04
N PHE A 188 2.36 8.28 3.56
CA PHE A 188 1.50 7.10 3.66
C PHE A 188 1.30 6.65 5.10
N ASP A 189 0.18 5.98 5.37
CA ASP A 189 -0.07 5.35 6.66
C ASP A 189 0.57 3.96 6.78
N GLY A 190 0.36 3.31 7.93
CA GLY A 190 1.07 2.07 8.30
C GLY A 190 0.89 0.92 7.31
N ASP A 191 -0.30 0.76 6.73
CA ASP A 191 -0.62 -0.27 5.74
C ASP A 191 -0.76 0.22 4.29
N GLY A 192 -0.68 1.53 4.07
CA GLY A 192 -0.51 2.14 2.76
C GLY A 192 -1.78 2.29 1.95
N ASP A 193 -2.94 2.36 2.60
CA ASP A 193 -4.23 2.63 1.93
C ASP A 193 -4.67 4.10 2.04
N ARG A 194 -4.01 4.89 2.90
CA ARG A 194 -4.18 6.35 2.98
C ARG A 194 -2.96 7.10 2.48
N ASN A 195 -3.20 8.30 1.98
CA ASN A 195 -2.17 9.20 1.50
C ASN A 195 -2.49 10.66 1.84
N MET A 196 -1.43 11.44 2.06
CA MET A 196 -1.46 12.90 2.10
C MET A 196 -0.59 13.43 0.96
N ILE A 197 -1.07 14.49 0.29
CA ILE A 197 -0.37 15.11 -0.84
C ILE A 197 -0.02 16.56 -0.49
N LEU A 198 1.23 16.93 -0.76
CA LEU A 198 1.78 18.28 -0.59
C LEU A 198 2.36 18.76 -1.92
N GLY A 199 2.09 20.02 -2.26
CA GLY A 199 2.82 20.74 -3.29
C GLY A 199 4.03 21.48 -2.73
N LYS A 200 4.70 22.20 -3.63
CA LYS A 200 5.82 23.10 -3.29
C LYS A 200 5.47 24.08 -2.17
N HIS A 201 6.44 24.41 -1.33
CA HIS A 201 6.29 25.28 -0.16
C HIS A 201 5.29 24.76 0.89
N GLY A 202 5.04 23.44 0.90
CA GLY A 202 4.10 22.82 1.84
C GLY A 202 2.63 23.10 1.50
N PHE A 203 2.31 23.39 0.24
CA PHE A 203 0.93 23.58 -0.21
C PHE A 203 0.10 22.32 0.08
N PHE A 204 -0.82 22.40 1.01
CA PHE A 204 -1.64 21.26 1.41
C PHE A 204 -2.77 21.02 0.41
N VAL A 205 -2.80 19.83 -0.19
CA VAL A 205 -3.92 19.38 -1.02
C VAL A 205 -4.93 18.68 -0.13
N ASN A 206 -6.09 19.31 0.08
CA ASN A 206 -7.17 18.68 0.84
C ASN A 206 -7.58 17.33 0.18
N PRO A 207 -7.78 16.24 0.93
CA PRO A 207 -8.15 14.95 0.34
C PRO A 207 -9.43 14.97 -0.51
N SER A 208 -10.40 15.83 -0.17
CA SER A 208 -11.63 15.99 -0.97
C SER A 208 -11.35 16.66 -2.32
N ASP A 209 -10.43 17.63 -2.35
CA ASP A 209 -10.02 18.29 -3.59
C ASP A 209 -9.10 17.38 -4.41
N SER A 210 -8.27 16.56 -3.74
CA SER A 210 -7.40 15.58 -4.41
C SER A 210 -8.20 14.63 -5.31
N VAL A 211 -9.28 14.04 -4.79
CA VAL A 211 -10.14 13.17 -5.61
C VAL A 211 -10.85 13.93 -6.73
N ALA A 212 -11.26 15.19 -6.49
CA ALA A 212 -11.90 16.03 -7.51
C ALA A 212 -10.92 16.37 -8.66
N VAL A 213 -9.67 16.73 -8.33
CA VAL A 213 -8.62 17.00 -9.33
C VAL A 213 -8.29 15.74 -10.14
N ILE A 214 -8.20 14.58 -9.49
CA ILE A 214 -8.00 13.30 -10.20
C ILE A 214 -9.18 13.02 -11.13
N ALA A 215 -10.41 13.21 -10.67
CA ALA A 215 -11.61 13.00 -11.49
C ALA A 215 -11.65 13.91 -12.72
N ALA A 216 -11.32 15.20 -12.55
CA ALA A 216 -11.25 16.18 -13.63
C ALA A 216 -10.15 15.89 -14.66
N ASN A 217 -9.09 15.18 -14.27
CA ASN A 217 -7.94 14.85 -15.14
C ASN A 217 -7.78 13.34 -15.36
N ILE A 218 -8.85 12.57 -15.15
CA ILE A 218 -8.79 11.10 -15.04
C ILE A 218 -8.25 10.41 -16.29
N PHE A 219 -8.45 11.01 -17.47
CA PHE A 219 -7.96 10.50 -18.74
C PHE A 219 -6.46 10.74 -18.98
N SER A 220 -5.75 11.38 -18.05
CA SER A 220 -4.28 11.35 -18.04
C SER A 220 -3.72 9.97 -17.66
N ILE A 221 -4.56 9.07 -17.13
CA ILE A 221 -4.16 7.72 -16.73
C ILE A 221 -4.61 6.71 -17.80
N PRO A 222 -3.68 5.93 -18.41
CA PRO A 222 -3.99 4.99 -19.50
C PRO A 222 -5.11 3.99 -19.17
N TYR A 223 -5.20 3.52 -17.93
CA TYR A 223 -6.29 2.65 -17.49
C TYR A 223 -7.67 3.22 -17.82
N PHE A 224 -7.93 4.49 -17.46
CA PHE A 224 -9.24 5.11 -17.68
C PHE A 224 -9.46 5.51 -19.14
N GLN A 225 -8.40 5.73 -19.92
CA GLN A 225 -8.52 5.87 -21.38
C GLN A 225 -9.06 4.58 -22.02
N GLN A 226 -8.62 3.42 -21.52
CA GLN A 226 -9.01 2.11 -22.05
C GLN A 226 -10.36 1.63 -21.49
N THR A 227 -10.61 1.83 -20.20
CA THR A 227 -11.81 1.29 -19.53
C THR A 227 -13.00 2.25 -19.51
N GLY A 228 -12.77 3.53 -19.78
CA GLY A 228 -13.71 4.60 -19.50
C GLY A 228 -13.97 4.80 -18.00
N VAL A 229 -14.88 5.71 -17.68
CA VAL A 229 -15.32 6.03 -16.31
C VAL A 229 -16.79 5.63 -16.16
N ARG A 230 -17.09 4.79 -15.17
CA ARG A 230 -18.46 4.27 -14.93
C ARG A 230 -19.26 5.12 -13.95
N GLY A 231 -18.59 5.94 -13.16
CA GLY A 231 -19.19 6.78 -12.14
C GLY A 231 -18.17 7.16 -11.07
N PHE A 232 -18.49 8.20 -10.30
CA PHE A 232 -17.71 8.67 -9.16
C PHE A 232 -18.49 8.45 -7.86
N ALA A 233 -17.77 8.28 -6.76
CA ALA A 233 -18.35 8.14 -5.42
C ALA A 233 -17.47 8.80 -4.38
N ARG A 234 -18.09 9.37 -3.35
CA ARG A 234 -17.43 9.87 -2.14
C ARG A 234 -18.25 9.50 -0.90
N SER A 235 -17.61 9.51 0.26
CA SER A 235 -18.34 9.37 1.52
C SER A 235 -19.18 10.62 1.78
N MET A 236 -20.28 10.48 2.54
CA MET A 236 -21.16 11.60 2.89
C MET A 236 -20.39 12.82 3.46
N PRO A 237 -19.44 12.67 4.42
CA PRO A 237 -18.72 13.83 4.97
C PRO A 237 -17.62 14.41 4.08
N THR A 238 -17.24 13.74 2.98
CA THR A 238 -16.28 14.30 2.01
C THR A 238 -16.91 15.53 1.34
N SER A 239 -16.11 16.58 1.08
CA SER A 239 -16.63 17.82 0.50
C SER A 239 -17.32 17.59 -0.86
N GLY A 240 -18.16 18.55 -1.27
CA GLY A 240 -18.86 18.49 -2.56
C GLY A 240 -18.00 18.81 -3.79
N ALA A 241 -16.67 18.81 -3.66
CA ALA A 241 -15.76 19.16 -4.76
C ALA A 241 -15.85 18.16 -5.92
N LEU A 242 -16.04 16.86 -5.64
CA LEU A 242 -16.16 15.81 -6.66
C LEU A 242 -17.47 15.89 -7.46
N ASP A 243 -18.49 16.57 -6.92
CA ASP A 243 -19.81 16.74 -7.54
C ASP A 243 -19.82 17.87 -8.59
N ARG A 244 -18.71 18.63 -8.71
CA ARG A 244 -18.55 19.77 -9.62
C ARG A 244 -17.82 19.35 -10.89
#